data_AF-A0A3B6C0F9-F1
#
_entry.id   AF-A0A3B6C0F9-F1
#
_cell.length_a   1.000
_cell.length_b   1.000
_cell.length_c   1.000
_cell.angle_alpha   90.00
_cell.angle_beta   90.00
_cell.angle_gamma   90.00
#
_symmetry.space_group_name_H-M   'P 1'
#
loop_
_entity.id
_entity.type
_entity.pdbx_description
1 polymer ?
#
loop_
_entity_poly.entity_id
_entity_poly.type
_entity_poly.pdbx_seq_one_letter_code
_entity_poly.pdbx_strand_id
1 'polypeptide(L)'
;MFRPCRLFDPSLVRMRADVRALLGDDAAYEAAAAEAYPEYNKTHLVSLELPDRSGDIIITTYGEIDRNNYLDPRTAQIATVDHVKQTCTKLRPATDEELPSGYIEEFRNAIDYEVSNYVGEAYPKGVSAVYCTNGKDVEEPGADFGLAVVISAAKRSPRNFCRLKTLDTQSLTSFGITSLSIFHLSRNHT
;
A
#
# COMPACT_ATOMS: atom_id res chain seq x y z
N MET A 1 3.28 -17.19 -17.79
CA MET A 1 2.86 -17.74 -16.48
C MET A 1 2.30 -16.59 -15.65
N PHE A 2 0.98 -16.39 -15.66
CA PHE A 2 0.32 -15.35 -14.87
C PHE A 2 0.40 -15.74 -13.39
N ARG A 3 1.18 -15.00 -12.59
CA ARG A 3 1.04 -15.09 -11.14
C ARG A 3 -0.20 -14.26 -10.80
N PRO A 4 -1.28 -14.85 -10.27
CA PRO A 4 -2.44 -14.05 -9.88
C PRO A 4 -2.00 -13.09 -8.78
N CYS A 5 -2.21 -11.78 -8.98
CA CYS A 5 -1.89 -10.72 -8.03
C CYS A 5 -2.35 -11.15 -6.63
N ARG A 6 -1.41 -11.27 -5.69
CA ARG A 6 -1.64 -11.99 -4.42
C ARG A 6 -2.50 -11.23 -3.42
N LEU A 7 -2.89 -10.00 -3.75
CA LEU A 7 -3.75 -9.12 -2.94
C LEU A 7 -4.98 -8.59 -3.70
N PHE A 8 -5.29 -9.14 -4.87
CA PHE A 8 -6.54 -8.82 -5.57
C PHE A 8 -7.73 -9.36 -4.77
N ASP A 9 -8.60 -8.47 -4.31
CA ASP A 9 -9.75 -8.84 -3.48
C ASP A 9 -10.91 -9.38 -4.33
N PRO A 10 -11.15 -10.70 -4.39
CA PRO A 10 -12.15 -11.26 -5.30
C PRO A 10 -13.58 -11.01 -4.81
N SER A 11 -13.77 -10.61 -3.55
CA SER A 11 -15.10 -10.16 -3.09
C SER A 11 -15.39 -8.74 -3.53
N LEU A 12 -14.37 -7.89 -3.65
CA LEU A 12 -14.57 -6.56 -4.21
C LEU A 12 -14.97 -6.67 -5.69
N VAL A 13 -14.33 -7.55 -6.46
CA VAL A 13 -14.75 -7.81 -7.85
C VAL A 13 -16.16 -8.35 -7.96
N ARG A 14 -16.59 -9.24 -7.05
CA ARG A 14 -17.97 -9.72 -7.03
C ARG A 14 -18.94 -8.61 -6.65
N MET A 15 -18.66 -7.85 -5.58
CA MET A 15 -19.46 -6.72 -5.16
C MET A 15 -19.61 -5.67 -6.28
N ARG A 16 -18.53 -5.39 -7.03
CA ARG A 16 -18.55 -4.51 -8.20
C ARG A 16 -19.54 -4.97 -9.26
N ALA A 17 -19.47 -6.26 -9.61
CA ALA A 17 -20.36 -6.85 -10.60
C ALA A 17 -21.82 -6.80 -10.14
N ASP A 18 -22.07 -7.10 -8.87
CA ASP A 18 -23.42 -7.10 -8.29
C ASP A 18 -23.99 -5.67 -8.24
N VAL A 19 -23.22 -4.68 -7.77
CA VAL A 19 -23.65 -3.26 -7.71
C VAL A 19 -23.89 -2.71 -9.12
N ARG A 20 -23.02 -3.01 -10.08
CA ARG A 20 -23.18 -2.57 -11.47
C ARG A 20 -24.44 -3.16 -12.12
N ALA A 21 -24.72 -4.45 -11.86
CA ALA A 21 -25.94 -5.11 -12.33
C ALA A 21 -27.22 -4.54 -11.69
N LEU A 22 -27.17 -4.15 -10.41
CA LEU A 22 -28.30 -3.54 -9.71
C LEU A 22 -28.58 -2.10 -10.16
N LEU A 23 -27.52 -1.31 -10.42
CA LEU A 23 -27.66 0.09 -10.79
C LEU A 23 -28.19 0.24 -12.23
N GLY A 24 -27.75 -0.63 -13.15
CA GLY A 24 -28.19 -0.61 -14.56
C GLY A 24 -27.70 0.60 -15.37
N ASP A 25 -26.90 1.48 -14.76
CA ASP A 25 -26.29 2.66 -15.38
C ASP A 25 -24.76 2.65 -15.16
N ASP A 26 -24.05 2.28 -16.21
CA ASP A 26 -22.59 2.20 -16.19
C ASP A 26 -21.93 3.57 -15.97
N ALA A 27 -22.50 4.66 -16.48
CA ALA A 27 -21.90 5.98 -16.35
C ALA A 27 -21.98 6.48 -14.90
N ALA A 28 -23.14 6.27 -14.25
CA ALA A 28 -23.33 6.59 -12.84
C ALA A 28 -22.39 5.75 -11.95
N TYR A 29 -22.22 4.45 -12.26
CA TYR A 29 -21.29 3.59 -11.54
C TYR A 29 -19.85 4.06 -11.66
N GLU A 30 -19.37 4.35 -12.88
CA GLU A 30 -17.97 4.76 -13.10
C GLU A 30 -17.66 6.09 -12.41
N ALA A 31 -18.61 7.04 -12.37
CA ALA A 31 -18.45 8.30 -11.64
C ALA A 31 -18.31 8.07 -10.13
N ALA A 32 -19.20 7.29 -9.52
CA ALA A 32 -19.15 6.96 -8.09
C ALA A 32 -17.89 6.14 -7.74
N ALA A 33 -17.50 5.22 -8.62
CA ALA A 33 -16.29 4.43 -8.48
C ALA A 33 -15.04 5.32 -8.50
N ALA A 34 -14.92 6.24 -9.45
CA ALA A 34 -13.77 7.15 -9.54
C ALA A 34 -13.58 8.01 -8.29
N GLU A 35 -14.67 8.32 -7.57
CA GLU A 35 -14.64 9.02 -6.29
C GLU A 35 -14.26 8.12 -5.11
N ALA A 36 -14.89 6.94 -5.00
CA ALA A 36 -14.74 6.07 -3.82
C ALA A 36 -13.45 5.23 -3.81
N TYR A 37 -12.99 4.75 -4.97
CA TYR A 37 -11.86 3.81 -5.03
C TYR A 37 -10.52 4.36 -4.55
N PRO A 38 -10.15 5.63 -4.79
CA PRO A 38 -8.93 6.20 -4.22
C PRO A 38 -8.86 6.04 -2.71
N GLU A 39 -9.93 6.42 -2.01
CA GLU A 39 -9.98 6.36 -0.54
C GLU A 39 -10.06 4.92 -0.04
N TYR A 40 -10.86 4.08 -0.70
CA TYR A 40 -10.92 2.64 -0.40
C TYR A 40 -9.54 1.99 -0.51
N ASN A 41 -8.80 2.24 -1.60
CA ASN A 41 -7.51 1.60 -1.84
C ASN A 41 -6.48 2.01 -0.78
N LYS A 42 -6.46 3.29 -0.38
CA LYS A 42 -5.59 3.83 0.68
C LYS A 42 -5.94 3.24 2.05
N THR A 43 -7.22 3.29 2.45
CA THR A 43 -7.68 2.80 3.75
C THR A 43 -7.42 1.30 3.93
N HIS A 44 -7.50 0.53 2.84
CA HIS A 44 -7.31 -0.92 2.88
C HIS A 44 -5.89 -1.36 2.54
N LEU A 45 -4.95 -0.41 2.37
CA LEU A 45 -3.56 -0.65 1.99
C LEU A 45 -3.44 -1.69 0.87
N VAL A 46 -4.21 -1.48 -0.20
CA VAL A 46 -4.25 -2.39 -1.34
C VAL A 46 -2.85 -2.42 -1.95
N SER A 47 -2.27 -3.61 -2.10
CA SER A 47 -1.00 -3.75 -2.83
C SER A 47 -1.25 -4.18 -4.27
N LEU A 48 -0.58 -3.50 -5.20
CA LEU A 48 -0.72 -3.69 -6.63
C LEU A 48 0.63 -4.10 -7.24
N GLU A 49 0.61 -5.06 -8.17
CA GLU A 49 1.82 -5.50 -8.86
C GLU A 49 2.32 -4.38 -9.78
N LEU A 50 3.63 -4.10 -9.71
CA LEU A 50 4.29 -3.13 -10.56
C LEU A 50 4.38 -3.65 -12.00
N PRO A 51 4.22 -2.79 -13.04
CA PRO A 51 4.24 -3.20 -14.45
C PRO A 51 5.52 -3.93 -14.88
N ASP A 52 6.66 -3.58 -14.29
CA ASP A 52 7.96 -4.20 -14.54
C ASP A 52 8.21 -5.47 -13.72
N ARG A 53 7.26 -5.84 -12.84
CA ARG A 53 7.32 -6.98 -11.91
C ARG A 53 8.47 -6.91 -10.91
N SER A 54 8.97 -5.71 -10.62
CA SER A 54 9.97 -5.49 -9.57
C SER A 54 9.42 -5.77 -8.16
N GLY A 55 8.09 -5.73 -8.00
CA GLY A 55 7.42 -6.05 -6.75
C GLY A 55 5.96 -5.62 -6.74
N ASP A 56 5.42 -5.47 -5.54
CA ASP A 56 4.09 -4.91 -5.29
C ASP A 56 4.23 -3.56 -4.58
N ILE A 57 3.49 -2.54 -5.02
CA ILE A 57 3.40 -1.23 -4.35
C ILE A 57 2.16 -1.17 -3.46
N ILE A 58 2.29 -0.62 -2.26
CA ILE A 58 1.18 -0.42 -1.32
C ILE A 58 0.55 0.94 -1.57
N ILE A 59 -0.76 0.97 -1.88
CA ILE A 59 -1.50 2.23 -2.00
C ILE A 59 -1.78 2.77 -0.60
N THR A 60 -1.09 3.86 -0.25
CA THR A 60 -1.14 4.46 1.09
C THR A 60 -0.94 5.97 1.01
N THR A 61 -1.44 6.69 2.01
CA THR A 61 -1.26 8.15 2.14
C THR A 61 0.21 8.54 2.30
N TYR A 62 1.05 7.68 2.89
CA TYR A 62 2.47 7.97 3.09
C TYR A 62 3.29 7.96 1.79
N GLY A 63 2.82 7.24 0.77
CA GLY A 63 3.44 7.19 -0.55
C GLY A 63 2.70 8.01 -1.60
N GLU A 64 1.66 8.76 -1.22
CA GLU A 64 0.84 9.53 -2.17
C GLU A 64 1.59 10.78 -2.64
N ILE A 65 1.93 10.84 -3.93
CA ILE A 65 2.46 12.05 -4.57
C ILE A 65 1.30 12.94 -5.04
N ASP A 66 0.32 12.31 -5.67
CA ASP A 66 -0.95 12.90 -6.04
C ASP A 66 -2.04 11.81 -6.06
N ARG A 67 -3.26 12.19 -6.44
CA ARG A 67 -4.43 11.30 -6.43
C ARG A 67 -4.21 9.95 -7.12
N ASN A 68 -3.34 9.87 -8.13
CA ASN A 68 -3.13 8.68 -8.94
C ASN A 68 -1.68 8.21 -8.95
N ASN A 69 -0.75 8.93 -8.33
CA ASN A 69 0.68 8.63 -8.39
C ASN A 69 1.20 8.31 -7.00
N TYR A 70 1.86 7.15 -6.89
CA TYR A 70 2.35 6.63 -5.61
C TYR A 70 3.83 6.27 -5.70
N LEU A 71 4.60 6.68 -4.71
CA LEU A 71 6.01 6.34 -4.54
C LEU A 71 6.15 4.92 -3.99
N ASP A 72 6.98 4.11 -4.66
CA ASP A 72 7.60 2.94 -4.06
C ASP A 72 9.01 3.32 -3.58
N PRO A 73 9.22 3.48 -2.26
CA PRO A 73 10.48 3.95 -1.70
C PRO A 73 11.61 2.93 -1.87
N ARG A 74 11.30 1.65 -2.09
CA ARG A 74 12.32 0.60 -2.25
C ARG A 74 12.95 0.63 -3.64
N THR A 75 12.15 0.88 -4.67
CA THR A 75 12.63 0.95 -6.06
C THR A 75 12.91 2.38 -6.52
N ALA A 76 12.58 3.37 -5.69
CA ALA A 76 12.64 4.80 -6.04
C ALA A 76 11.87 5.11 -7.32
N GLN A 77 10.68 4.50 -7.46
CA GLN A 77 9.81 4.67 -8.62
C GLN A 77 8.46 5.27 -8.20
N ILE A 78 7.86 6.05 -9.09
CA ILE A 78 6.48 6.50 -8.98
C ILE A 78 5.61 5.66 -9.92
N ALA A 79 4.61 4.99 -9.35
CA ALA A 79 3.62 4.21 -10.07
C ALA A 79 2.33 5.02 -10.28
N THR A 80 1.82 5.07 -11.52
CA THR A 80 0.50 5.63 -11.82
C THR A 80 -0.56 4.55 -11.73
N VAL A 81 -1.60 4.79 -10.93
CA VAL A 81 -2.63 3.82 -10.57
C VAL A 81 -3.97 4.16 -11.21
N ASP A 82 -4.59 3.15 -11.84
CA ASP A 82 -6.02 3.15 -12.14
C ASP A 82 -6.75 2.57 -10.92
N HIS A 83 -7.38 3.45 -10.13
CA HIS A 83 -8.02 3.06 -8.87
C HIS A 83 -9.22 2.14 -9.06
N VAL A 84 -9.99 2.36 -10.13
CA VAL A 84 -11.17 1.55 -10.44
C VAL A 84 -10.72 0.16 -10.87
N LYS A 85 -9.75 0.05 -11.79
CA LYS A 85 -9.22 -1.26 -12.21
C LYS A 85 -8.32 -1.90 -11.17
N GLN A 86 -7.82 -1.13 -10.19
CA GLN A 86 -6.81 -1.56 -9.22
C GLN A 86 -5.59 -2.14 -9.92
N THR A 87 -5.01 -1.36 -10.83
CA THR A 87 -3.84 -1.74 -11.60
C THR A 87 -2.87 -0.57 -11.74
N CYS A 88 -1.58 -0.86 -11.67
CA CYS A 88 -0.54 0.08 -12.05
C CYS A 88 -0.44 0.14 -13.58
N THR A 89 -0.46 1.35 -14.13
CA THR A 89 -0.52 1.59 -15.58
C THR A 89 0.79 2.11 -16.14
N LYS A 90 1.54 2.88 -15.36
CA LYS A 90 2.82 3.48 -15.74
C LYS A 90 3.78 3.46 -14.56
N LEU A 91 5.07 3.51 -14.89
CA LEU A 91 6.15 3.71 -13.95
C LEU A 91 7.07 4.79 -14.48
N ARG A 92 7.57 5.62 -13.57
CA ARG A 92 8.69 6.53 -13.82
C ARG A 92 9.65 6.53 -12.62
N PRO A 93 10.93 6.86 -12.80
CA PRO A 93 11.80 7.17 -11.68
C PRO A 93 11.24 8.33 -10.84
N ALA A 94 11.45 8.28 -9.53
CA ALA A 94 11.25 9.42 -8.65
C ALA A 94 12.31 10.50 -8.93
N THR A 95 11.92 11.75 -8.72
CA THR A 95 12.84 12.89 -8.76
C THR A 95 13.54 13.06 -7.42
N ASP A 96 14.66 13.79 -7.39
CA ASP A 96 15.40 14.03 -6.15
C ASP A 96 14.54 14.76 -5.11
N GLU A 97 13.60 15.62 -5.54
CA GLU A 97 12.67 16.32 -4.65
C GLU A 97 11.58 15.42 -4.05
N GLU A 98 11.27 14.30 -4.70
CA GLU A 98 10.29 13.31 -4.24
C GLU A 98 10.89 12.28 -3.28
N LEU A 99 12.22 12.17 -3.26
CA LEU A 99 12.97 11.26 -2.39
C LEU A 99 13.48 12.00 -1.15
N PRO A 100 13.68 11.31 -0.02
CA PRO A 100 14.36 11.90 1.12
C PRO A 100 15.87 11.97 0.86
N SER A 101 16.56 12.79 1.66
CA SER A 101 18.01 12.95 1.60
C SER A 101 18.74 11.62 1.77
N GLY A 102 19.97 11.55 1.25
CA GLY A 102 20.82 10.36 1.42
C GLY A 102 21.01 9.96 2.88
N TYR A 103 21.10 10.95 3.78
CA TYR A 103 21.20 10.71 5.23
C TYR A 103 20.01 9.92 5.78
N ILE A 104 18.78 10.30 5.40
CA ILE A 104 17.56 9.61 5.87
C ILE A 104 17.38 8.27 5.17
N GLU A 105 17.75 8.19 3.89
CA GLU A 105 17.70 6.94 3.13
C GLU A 105 18.52 5.83 3.78
N GLU A 106 19.64 6.12 4.42
CA GLU A 106 20.41 5.11 5.18
C GLU A 106 19.58 4.46 6.29
N PHE A 107 18.86 5.27 7.08
CA PHE A 107 17.98 4.76 8.16
C PHE A 107 16.75 4.04 7.59
N ARG A 108 16.13 4.61 6.56
CA ARG A 108 14.97 4.03 5.90
C ARG A 108 15.31 2.65 5.33
N ASN A 109 16.43 2.53 4.63
CA ASN A 109 16.90 1.26 4.05
C ASN A 109 17.20 0.21 5.12
N ALA A 110 17.86 0.59 6.22
CA ALA A 110 18.14 -0.34 7.32
C ALA A 110 16.85 -0.90 7.95
N ILE A 111 15.84 -0.04 8.17
CA ILE A 111 14.55 -0.46 8.72
C ILE A 111 13.78 -1.30 7.69
N ASP A 112 13.76 -0.90 6.42
CA ASP A 112 13.06 -1.64 5.36
C ASP A 112 13.60 -3.07 5.21
N TYR A 113 14.92 -3.26 5.30
CA TYR A 113 15.56 -4.57 5.26
C TYR A 113 15.05 -5.50 6.38
N GLU A 114 15.08 -5.03 7.63
CA GLU A 114 14.63 -5.81 8.78
C GLU A 114 13.12 -6.09 8.75
N VAL A 115 12.31 -5.09 8.40
CA VAL A 115 10.86 -5.25 8.26
C VAL A 115 10.52 -6.24 7.15
N SER A 116 11.21 -6.19 6.02
CA SER A 116 11.00 -7.12 4.91
C SER A 116 11.28 -8.56 5.33
N ASN A 117 12.34 -8.80 6.09
CA ASN A 117 12.64 -10.13 6.64
C ASN A 117 11.54 -10.60 7.60
N TYR A 118 11.15 -9.75 8.57
CA TYR A 118 10.07 -10.05 9.50
C TYR A 118 8.75 -10.38 8.77
N VAL A 119 8.36 -9.58 7.78
CA VAL A 119 7.13 -9.79 7.01
C VAL A 119 7.21 -11.08 6.20
N GLY A 120 8.37 -11.38 5.59
CA GLY A 120 8.59 -12.62 4.86
C GLY A 120 8.40 -13.87 5.71
N GLU A 121 8.81 -13.83 6.98
CA GLU A 121 8.66 -14.93 7.94
C GLU A 121 7.26 -15.00 8.57
N ALA A 122 6.76 -13.88 9.09
CA ALA A 122 5.51 -13.83 9.86
C ALA A 122 4.26 -13.87 8.95
N TYR A 123 4.34 -13.30 7.75
CA TYR A 123 3.23 -13.14 6.83
C TYR A 123 3.61 -13.65 5.43
N PRO A 124 3.45 -14.96 5.15
CA PRO A 124 3.67 -15.48 3.81
C PRO A 124 2.80 -14.73 2.79
N LYS A 125 3.43 -14.02 1.85
CA LYS A 125 2.81 -13.10 0.86
C LYS A 125 2.43 -11.70 1.38
N GLY A 126 2.90 -11.30 2.55
CA GLY A 126 2.83 -9.91 3.00
C GLY A 126 3.72 -9.01 2.14
N VAL A 127 3.38 -7.73 2.11
CA VAL A 127 4.14 -6.66 1.47
C VAL A 127 4.40 -5.60 2.51
N SER A 128 5.60 -5.01 2.51
CA SER A 128 5.95 -3.87 3.36
C SER A 128 6.59 -2.75 2.55
N ALA A 129 6.46 -1.53 3.07
CA ALA A 129 7.20 -0.37 2.60
C ALA A 129 7.45 0.59 3.78
N VAL A 130 8.58 1.30 3.74
CA VAL A 130 8.95 2.30 4.74
C VAL A 130 9.08 3.66 4.06
N TYR A 131 8.36 4.66 4.56
CA TYR A 131 8.28 6.00 3.98
C TYR A 131 8.89 7.03 4.92
N CYS A 132 9.45 8.11 4.37
CA CYS A 132 9.74 9.31 5.15
C CYS A 132 8.48 10.17 5.27
N THR A 133 8.09 10.53 6.50
CA THR A 133 6.89 11.32 6.76
C THR A 133 7.20 12.77 7.04
N ASN A 134 8.31 13.05 7.71
CA ASN A 134 8.74 14.39 8.11
C ASN A 134 10.26 14.50 8.00
N GLY A 135 10.74 15.72 7.75
CA GLY A 135 12.16 16.03 7.77
C GLY A 135 12.94 15.47 6.59
N LYS A 136 12.30 15.24 5.43
CA LYS A 136 12.92 14.59 4.25
C LYS A 136 14.21 15.24 3.75
N ASP A 137 14.41 16.53 4.00
CA ASP A 137 15.58 17.30 3.55
C ASP A 137 16.67 17.42 4.64
N VAL A 138 16.57 16.66 5.74
CA VAL A 138 17.58 16.66 6.81
C VAL A 138 18.85 15.97 6.32
N GLU A 139 19.95 16.69 6.26
CA GLU A 139 21.26 16.16 5.84
C GLU A 139 22.26 16.00 6.99
N GLU A 140 21.95 16.57 8.17
CA GLU A 140 22.86 16.61 9.31
C GLU A 140 22.22 16.03 10.59
N PRO A 141 23.04 15.39 11.45
CA PRO A 141 22.58 14.95 12.77
C PRO A 141 22.10 16.12 13.64
N GLY A 142 20.99 15.92 14.34
CA GLY A 142 20.46 16.89 15.31
C GLY A 142 19.13 17.53 14.94
N ALA A 143 18.64 17.29 13.72
CA ALA A 143 17.25 17.57 13.33
C ALA A 143 16.39 16.30 13.38
N ASP A 144 15.13 16.47 13.76
CA ASP A 144 14.18 15.37 13.86
C ASP A 144 13.61 15.00 12.48
N PHE A 145 13.56 13.70 12.18
CA PHE A 145 12.85 13.15 11.03
C PHE A 145 11.89 12.03 11.46
N GLY A 146 10.90 11.74 10.60
CA GLY A 146 9.87 10.74 10.84
C GLY A 146 9.87 9.67 9.75
N LEU A 147 9.70 8.41 10.15
CA LEU A 147 9.50 7.29 9.23
C LEU A 147 8.18 6.59 9.51
N ALA A 148 7.49 6.13 8.48
CA ALA A 148 6.30 5.29 8.60
C ALA A 148 6.56 3.92 7.98
N VAL A 149 6.42 2.87 8.79
CA VAL A 149 6.45 1.48 8.34
C VAL A 149 5.03 1.05 8.05
N VAL A 150 4.79 0.57 6.82
CA VAL A 150 3.48 0.10 6.36
C VAL A 150 3.61 -1.38 6.01
N ILE A 151 2.80 -2.23 6.65
CA ILE A 151 2.72 -3.66 6.37
C ILE A 151 1.30 -3.98 5.92
N SER A 152 1.18 -4.58 4.73
CA SER A 152 -0.08 -5.10 4.19
C SER A 152 0.03 -6.61 4.02
N ALA A 153 -0.75 -7.34 4.81
CA ALA A 153 -0.81 -8.80 4.72
C ALA A 153 -2.26 -9.29 4.75
N ALA A 154 -2.58 -10.23 3.85
CA ALA A 154 -3.89 -10.87 3.84
C ALA A 154 -3.75 -12.39 3.84
N LYS A 155 -4.42 -13.05 4.79
CA LYS A 155 -4.58 -14.50 4.83
C LYS A 155 -6.02 -14.85 4.53
N ARG A 156 -6.24 -15.58 3.43
CA ARG A 156 -7.57 -16.07 3.03
C ARG A 156 -7.60 -17.59 3.11
N SER A 157 -8.61 -18.13 3.79
CA SER A 157 -8.95 -19.56 3.76
C SER A 157 -10.38 -19.71 3.22
N PRO A 158 -10.56 -19.90 1.89
CA PRO A 158 -11.88 -19.98 1.26
C PRO A 158 -12.75 -21.12 1.81
N ARG A 159 -12.12 -22.23 2.20
CA ARG A 159 -12.80 -23.39 2.80
C ARG A 159 -13.30 -23.14 4.22
N ASN A 160 -12.74 -22.15 4.91
CA ASN A 160 -13.06 -21.85 6.31
C ASN A 160 -13.86 -20.54 6.47
N PHE A 161 -14.32 -19.91 5.36
CA PHE A 161 -15.04 -18.62 5.36
C PHE A 161 -14.35 -17.49 6.17
N CYS A 162 -13.04 -17.59 6.40
CA CYS A 162 -12.28 -16.64 7.20
C CYS A 162 -11.41 -15.73 6.32
N ARG A 163 -11.49 -14.42 6.60
CA ARG A 163 -10.62 -13.40 6.03
C ARG A 163 -9.93 -12.64 7.16
N LEU A 164 -8.61 -12.73 7.20
CA LEU A 164 -7.75 -11.90 8.05
C LEU A 164 -6.99 -10.93 7.14
N LYS A 165 -7.17 -9.63 7.37
CA LYS A 165 -6.25 -8.60 6.87
C LYS A 165 -5.57 -7.98 8.07
N THR A 166 -4.25 -8.03 8.08
CA THR A 166 -3.42 -7.32 9.04
C THR A 166 -2.84 -6.11 8.32
N LEU A 167 -3.27 -4.93 8.76
CA LEU A 167 -2.75 -3.65 8.31
C LEU A 167 -2.00 -3.06 9.49
N ASP A 168 -0.68 -3.01 9.43
CA ASP A 168 0.11 -2.38 10.48
C ASP A 168 0.74 -1.12 9.92
N THR A 169 0.57 -0.01 10.65
CA THR A 169 1.20 1.27 10.33
C THR A 169 1.89 1.77 11.58
N GLN A 170 3.21 1.80 11.56
CA GLN A 170 4.00 2.28 12.69
C GLN A 170 4.69 3.57 12.28
N SER A 171 4.39 4.67 12.98
CA SER A 171 5.12 5.93 12.82
C SER A 171 6.24 5.99 13.87
N LEU A 172 7.47 6.04 13.38
CA LEU A 172 8.69 6.20 14.16
C LEU A 172 9.08 7.68 14.13
N THR A 173 9.20 8.28 15.32
CA THR A 173 9.76 9.62 15.51
C THR A 173 10.99 9.53 16.41
N SER A 174 11.87 10.53 16.38
CA SER A 174 13.05 10.60 17.26
C SER A 174 12.73 10.47 18.76
N PHE A 175 11.48 10.73 19.17
CA PHE A 175 11.00 10.66 20.55
C PHE A 175 10.21 9.39 20.92
N GLY A 176 10.04 8.43 20.00
CA GLY A 176 9.39 7.14 20.31
C GLY A 176 8.59 6.52 19.16
N ILE A 177 8.09 5.31 19.42
CA ILE A 177 7.24 4.53 18.51
C ILE A 177 5.77 4.84 18.80
N THR A 178 5.07 5.43 17.83
CA THR A 178 3.60 5.48 17.82
C THR A 178 3.10 4.41 16.85
N SER A 179 2.60 3.31 17.38
CA SER A 179 2.03 2.21 16.59
C SER A 179 0.52 2.39 16.43
N LEU A 180 0.04 2.34 15.18
CA LEU A 180 -1.38 2.17 14.85
C LEU A 180 -1.53 0.84 14.08
N SER A 181 -1.70 -0.25 14.83
CA SER A 181 -2.02 -1.54 14.25
C SER A 181 -3.54 -1.64 14.00
N ILE A 182 -3.95 -1.63 12.73
CA ILE A 182 -5.35 -1.82 12.33
C ILE A 182 -5.56 -3.31 12.02
N PHE A 183 -6.06 -4.07 13.00
CA PHE A 183 -6.50 -5.44 12.79
C PHE A 183 -7.95 -5.45 12.28
N HIS A 184 -8.17 -5.88 11.03
CA HIS A 184 -9.52 -6.09 10.50
C HIS A 184 -9.83 -7.59 10.38
N LEU A 185 -10.57 -8.12 11.36
CA LEU A 185 -11.06 -9.49 11.38
C LEU A 185 -12.50 -9.52 10.88
N SER A 186 -12.72 -10.01 9.65
CA SER A 186 -14.08 -10.24 9.14
C SER A 186 -14.38 -11.75 9.17
N ARG A 187 -15.21 -12.17 10.14
CA ARG A 187 -15.89 -13.47 10.10
C ARG A 187 -17.20 -13.30 9.34
N ASN A 188 -17.31 -13.91 8.16
CA ASN A 188 -18.60 -14.02 7.51
C ASN A 188 -19.34 -15.20 8.17
N HIS A 189 -20.30 -14.88 9.04
CA HIS A 189 -21.27 -15.87 9.51
C HIS A 189 -22.24 -16.19 8.37
N THR A 190 -22.38 -17.48 8.08
CA THR A 190 -23.56 -18.05 7.41
C THR A 190 -24.77 -17.95 8.31
#